data_AF-A0A9X9Q2Q2-F1
#
_entry.id   AF-A0A9X9Q2Q2-F1
#
_cell.length_a   1.000
_cell.length_b   1.000
_cell.length_c   1.000
_cell.angle_alpha   90.00
_cell.angle_beta   90.00
_cell.angle_gamma   90.00
#
_symmetry.space_group_name_H-M   'P 1'
#
loop_
_entity.id
_entity.type
_entity.pdbx_description
1 polymer ?
#
loop_
_entity_poly.entity_id
_entity_poly.type
_entity_poly.pdbx_seq_one_letter_code
_entity_poly.pdbx_strand_id
1 'polypeptide(L)'
;MALTSFLPAPTQLSQDQLEAEEKARSQRSRQTSLVSSRREPPPYGYRKGWIPRLLEDFGDGGAFPEIHVAQYPLDMGRKKKMSNALAIQVDAEGKIKYDAIARQGQSKDKVIYSKYTDLVPKEVMNADDPDLQRPDEEAIKEITEKTRVALEKSVSQKVAAAMPVRAADKLAPAQYIRYTPSQQGVAFNSGAKQRVIRMVEMQKDPMEPPRFKINKKIPRGPPSPPAPVMHSPSRKMTVKEQQEWKIPPCISNWKNAKGYTIPLDKRLAADGRGLQTVHINENFAKLAEALYIADRKVG
;
A
#
# COMPACT_ATOMS: atom_id res chain seq x y z
N MET A 1 -14.24 33.64 -22.78
CA MET A 1 -14.53 33.78 -21.33
C MET A 1 -14.57 32.38 -20.73
N ALA A 2 -13.74 32.08 -19.74
CA ALA A 2 -13.61 30.72 -19.20
C ALA A 2 -14.66 30.45 -18.12
N LEU A 3 -15.28 29.27 -18.15
CA LEU A 3 -16.28 28.80 -17.17
C LEU A 3 -15.79 28.82 -15.71
N THR A 4 -14.48 28.89 -15.51
CA THR A 4 -13.83 28.94 -14.20
C THR A 4 -14.09 30.23 -13.43
N SER A 5 -14.52 31.33 -14.08
CA SER A 5 -14.81 32.60 -13.40
C SER A 5 -16.21 32.68 -12.78
N PHE A 6 -17.10 31.74 -13.09
CA PHE A 6 -18.50 31.73 -12.61
C PHE A 6 -18.77 30.70 -11.50
N LEU A 7 -17.79 29.85 -11.18
CA LEU A 7 -17.92 28.84 -10.14
C LEU A 7 -17.27 29.32 -8.83
N PRO A 8 -17.85 28.98 -7.66
CA PRO A 8 -17.22 29.26 -6.37
C PRO A 8 -15.87 28.57 -6.29
N ALA A 9 -14.90 29.20 -5.62
CA ALA A 9 -13.56 28.66 -5.48
C ALA A 9 -13.60 27.25 -4.84
N PRO A 10 -12.85 26.28 -5.38
CA PRO A 10 -12.84 24.91 -4.85
C PRO A 10 -12.37 24.92 -3.39
N THR A 11 -13.16 24.33 -2.50
CA THR A 11 -12.85 24.25 -1.06
C THR A 11 -11.75 23.24 -0.73
N GLN A 12 -11.41 22.35 -1.66
CA GLN A 12 -10.31 21.39 -1.54
C GLN A 12 -9.27 21.74 -2.61
N LEU A 13 -8.17 22.35 -2.16
CA LEU A 13 -7.00 22.58 -2.99
C LEU A 13 -6.16 21.30 -3.03
N SER A 14 -5.64 20.94 -4.21
CA SER A 14 -4.63 19.89 -4.29
C SER A 14 -3.37 20.33 -3.55
N GLN A 15 -2.54 19.38 -3.12
CA GLN A 15 -1.28 19.74 -2.46
C GLN A 15 -0.38 20.60 -3.36
N ASP A 16 -0.43 20.38 -4.67
CA ASP A 16 0.26 21.22 -5.65
C ASP A 16 -0.29 22.67 -5.67
N GLN A 17 -1.60 22.85 -5.51
CA GLN A 17 -2.22 24.18 -5.42
C GLN A 17 -1.90 24.86 -4.09
N LEU A 18 -1.88 24.11 -2.98
CA LEU A 18 -1.48 24.63 -1.66
C LEU A 18 -0.01 25.05 -1.66
N GLU A 19 0.88 24.22 -2.21
CA GLU A 19 2.31 24.54 -2.35
C GLU A 19 2.53 25.71 -3.32
N ALA A 20 1.74 25.83 -4.39
CA ALA A 20 1.79 26.97 -5.30
C ALA A 20 1.31 28.27 -4.64
N GLU A 21 0.25 28.21 -3.83
CA GLU A 21 -0.26 29.34 -3.08
C GLU A 21 0.73 29.77 -1.97
N GLU A 22 1.37 28.81 -1.30
CA GLU A 22 2.41 29.07 -0.31
C GLU A 22 3.70 29.63 -0.96
N LYS A 23 4.08 29.15 -2.14
CA LYS A 23 5.15 29.75 -2.95
C LYS A 23 4.80 31.18 -3.39
N ALA A 24 3.57 31.43 -3.84
CA ALA A 24 3.11 32.77 -4.20
C ALA A 24 3.08 33.71 -2.98
N ARG A 25 2.67 33.20 -1.82
CA ARG A 25 2.62 33.95 -0.56
C ARG A 25 4.02 34.27 -0.03
N SER A 26 4.96 33.33 -0.12
CA SER A 26 6.37 33.55 0.24
C SER A 26 7.07 34.49 -0.75
N GLN A 27 6.75 34.44 -2.05
CA GLN A 27 7.22 35.43 -3.03
C GLN A 27 6.67 36.84 -2.78
N ARG A 28 5.38 36.99 -2.44
CA ARG A 28 4.79 38.28 -2.06
C ARG A 28 5.38 38.84 -0.77
N SER A 29 5.65 37.97 0.21
CA SER A 29 6.36 38.35 1.44
C SER A 29 7.76 38.90 1.13
N ARG A 30 8.51 38.27 0.23
CA ARG A 30 9.84 38.75 -0.21
C ARG A 30 9.82 40.11 -0.93
N GLN A 31 8.70 40.52 -1.52
CA GLN A 31 8.59 41.83 -2.19
C GLN A 31 8.35 42.99 -1.23
N THR A 32 7.98 42.73 0.03
CA THR A 32 7.65 43.78 1.02
C THR A 32 8.70 43.98 2.11
N SER A 33 9.78 43.19 2.12
CA SER A 33 10.91 43.40 3.02
C SER A 33 11.81 44.54 2.51
N LEU A 34 11.99 45.56 3.35
CA LEU A 34 13.02 46.61 3.23
C LEU A 34 14.35 46.00 2.75
N VAL A 35 14.97 46.67 1.77
CA VAL A 35 16.19 46.24 1.07
C VAL A 35 17.33 46.06 2.09
N SER A 36 17.48 44.83 2.59
CA SER A 36 18.70 44.39 3.24
C SER A 36 19.81 44.43 2.19
N SER A 37 20.88 45.17 2.45
CA SER A 37 22.07 45.20 1.61
C SER A 37 22.58 43.77 1.43
N ARG A 38 22.34 43.16 0.27
CA ARG A 38 22.84 41.82 -0.02
C ARG A 38 24.37 41.85 0.07
N ARG A 39 24.93 41.08 1.00
CA ARG A 39 26.36 40.75 0.99
C ARG A 39 26.59 39.77 -0.14
N GLU A 40 26.93 40.30 -1.30
CA GLU A 40 27.29 39.47 -2.45
C GLU A 40 28.78 39.13 -2.39
N PRO A 41 29.16 37.87 -2.69
CA PRO A 41 30.56 37.48 -2.73
C PRO A 41 31.30 38.28 -3.82
N PRO A 42 32.55 38.70 -3.60
CA PRO A 42 33.37 39.31 -4.65
C PRO A 42 33.39 38.42 -5.90
N PRO A 43 33.45 38.97 -7.13
CA PRO A 43 33.54 38.17 -8.34
C PRO A 43 34.86 37.38 -8.39
N TYR A 44 34.89 36.36 -9.25
CA TYR A 44 36.10 35.55 -9.45
C TYR A 44 37.31 36.43 -9.80
N GLY A 45 38.46 36.13 -9.21
CA GLY A 45 39.68 36.95 -9.32
C GLY A 45 39.85 38.01 -8.21
N TYR A 46 38.76 38.46 -7.57
CA TYR A 46 38.78 39.48 -6.51
C TYR A 46 38.55 38.92 -5.09
N ARG A 47 38.65 37.59 -4.93
CA ARG A 47 38.43 36.89 -3.64
C ARG A 47 39.69 36.68 -2.80
N LYS A 48 40.82 37.27 -3.20
CA LYS A 48 42.10 37.13 -2.47
C LYS A 48 41.99 37.81 -1.10
N GLY A 49 42.23 37.05 -0.02
CA GLY A 49 42.15 37.55 1.35
C GLY A 49 40.73 37.65 1.93
N TRP A 50 39.70 37.29 1.15
CA TRP A 50 38.32 37.20 1.62
C TRP A 50 38.02 35.77 2.06
N ILE A 51 37.36 35.60 3.22
CA ILE A 51 37.05 34.29 3.79
C ILE A 51 35.58 34.27 4.21
N PRO A 52 34.72 33.50 3.51
CA PRO A 52 33.32 33.36 3.88
C PRO A 52 33.18 32.52 5.15
N ARG A 53 32.44 33.03 6.13
CA ARG A 53 32.22 32.38 7.44
C ARG A 53 30.74 32.14 7.74
N LEU A 54 29.87 33.04 7.28
CA LEU A 54 28.42 32.96 7.45
C LEU A 54 27.76 32.37 6.20
N LEU A 55 26.54 31.84 6.36
CA LEU A 55 25.77 31.30 5.23
C LEU A 55 25.45 32.39 4.19
N GLU A 56 25.28 33.64 4.64
CA GLU A 56 25.00 34.80 3.78
C GLU A 56 26.19 35.20 2.90
N ASP A 57 27.43 34.89 3.31
CA ASP A 57 28.64 35.25 2.56
C ASP A 57 28.72 34.51 1.20
N PHE A 58 27.91 33.46 1.00
CA PHE A 58 27.87 32.68 -0.23
C PHE A 58 26.81 33.17 -1.24
N GLY A 59 26.01 34.19 -0.91
CA GLY A 59 24.94 34.67 -1.80
C GLY A 59 23.88 33.58 -2.08
N ASP A 60 23.81 33.10 -3.32
CA ASP A 60 22.93 31.99 -3.75
C ASP A 60 23.53 30.59 -3.49
N GLY A 61 24.67 30.55 -2.78
CA GLY A 61 25.38 29.33 -2.41
C GLY A 61 26.64 29.08 -3.25
N GLY A 62 27.16 27.86 -3.14
CA GLY A 62 28.43 27.47 -3.75
C GLY A 62 29.62 27.74 -2.83
N ALA A 63 30.57 26.81 -2.81
CA ALA A 63 31.84 26.95 -2.08
C ALA A 63 32.94 27.35 -3.07
N PHE A 64 33.87 28.20 -2.64
CA PHE A 64 34.93 28.74 -3.49
C PHE A 64 36.21 27.91 -3.34
N PRO A 65 36.57 27.08 -4.34
CA PRO A 65 37.74 26.19 -4.24
C PRO A 65 39.07 26.94 -4.13
N GLU A 66 39.13 28.19 -4.60
CA GLU A 66 40.30 29.07 -4.51
C GLU A 66 40.58 29.55 -3.07
N ILE A 67 39.64 29.41 -2.15
CA ILE A 67 39.79 29.75 -0.74
C ILE A 67 40.02 28.44 0.03
N HIS A 68 41.26 28.21 0.47
CA HIS A 68 41.67 26.96 1.16
C HIS A 68 41.20 26.89 2.62
N VAL A 69 39.91 27.11 2.85
CA VAL A 69 39.22 26.99 4.14
C VAL A 69 38.00 26.10 3.92
N ALA A 70 37.66 25.28 4.92
CA ALA A 70 36.46 24.45 4.86
C ALA A 70 35.21 25.34 4.89
N GLN A 71 34.49 25.36 3.77
CA GLN A 71 33.28 26.14 3.55
C GLN A 71 32.07 25.22 3.55
N TYR A 72 30.98 25.66 4.18
CA TYR A 72 29.78 24.84 4.34
C TYR A 72 28.51 25.60 3.91
N PRO A 73 28.32 25.91 2.62
CA PRO A 73 27.05 26.45 2.14
C PRO A 73 25.89 25.52 2.53
N LEU A 74 24.80 26.09 3.06
CA LEU A 74 23.63 25.35 3.56
C LEU A 74 23.97 24.23 4.58
N ASP A 75 25.03 24.41 5.38
CA ASP A 75 25.53 23.42 6.35
C ASP A 75 25.87 22.05 5.75
N MET A 76 26.05 21.96 4.42
CA MET A 76 26.47 20.75 3.74
C MET A 76 27.92 20.40 4.09
N GLY A 77 28.26 19.11 4.18
CA GLY A 77 29.63 18.65 4.47
C GLY A 77 30.01 18.66 5.96
N ARG A 78 29.18 19.22 6.85
CA ARG A 78 29.35 19.10 8.30
C ARG A 78 29.01 17.69 8.79
N LYS A 79 29.76 17.18 9.77
CA LYS A 79 29.44 15.91 10.44
C LYS A 79 28.14 16.06 11.23
N LYS A 80 27.09 15.34 10.81
CA LYS A 80 25.78 15.34 11.48
C LYS A 80 25.77 14.34 12.64
N LYS A 81 24.87 14.55 13.60
CA LYS A 81 24.56 13.56 14.65
C LYS A 81 23.85 12.35 14.00
N MET A 82 24.04 11.16 14.58
CA MET A 82 23.29 9.97 14.18
C MET A 82 21.79 10.23 14.39
N SER A 83 20.99 9.98 13.36
CA SER A 83 19.54 10.20 13.37
C SER A 83 18.84 8.97 12.81
N ASN A 84 17.67 8.64 13.39
CA ASN A 84 16.80 7.56 12.90
C ASN A 84 15.84 8.02 11.79
N ALA A 85 15.89 9.30 11.41
CA ALA A 85 15.04 9.84 10.37
C ALA A 85 15.52 9.37 8.99
N LEU A 86 14.59 8.90 8.16
CA LEU A 86 14.85 8.69 6.73
C LEU A 86 15.18 10.03 6.08
N ALA A 87 16.16 10.04 5.18
CA ALA A 87 16.51 11.24 4.43
C ALA A 87 15.31 11.74 3.62
N ILE A 88 15.04 13.06 3.68
CA ILE A 88 14.02 13.70 2.84
C ILE A 88 14.48 13.58 1.38
N GLN A 89 13.68 12.93 0.56
CA GLN A 89 13.94 12.73 -0.86
C GLN A 89 13.08 13.70 -1.67
N VAL A 90 13.60 14.15 -2.81
CA VAL A 90 12.92 15.04 -3.75
C VAL A 90 12.83 14.32 -5.10
N ASP A 91 11.78 14.58 -5.87
CA ASP A 91 11.65 14.10 -7.25
C ASP A 91 12.34 15.01 -8.26
N ALA A 92 12.29 14.61 -9.54
CA ALA A 92 12.90 15.35 -10.62
C ALA A 92 12.22 16.72 -10.86
N GLU A 93 10.98 16.88 -10.40
CA GLU A 93 10.20 18.13 -10.49
C GLU A 93 10.48 19.06 -9.30
N GLY A 94 11.22 18.61 -8.29
CA GLY A 94 11.53 19.38 -7.09
C GLY A 94 10.49 19.25 -5.96
N LYS A 95 9.54 18.31 -6.06
CA LYS A 95 8.56 18.02 -5.00
C LYS A 95 9.12 17.01 -4.00
N ILE A 96 8.75 17.18 -2.73
CA ILE A 96 9.18 16.26 -1.67
C ILE A 96 8.46 14.92 -1.83
N LYS A 97 9.23 13.82 -1.84
CA LYS A 97 8.71 12.45 -1.93
C LYS A 97 8.19 11.95 -0.58
N TYR A 98 7.02 12.43 -0.18
CA TYR A 98 6.31 11.87 0.98
C TYR A 98 5.95 10.38 0.80
N ASP A 99 5.86 9.92 -0.44
CA ASP A 99 5.67 8.52 -0.83
C ASP A 99 6.75 7.57 -0.28
N ALA A 100 7.94 8.08 0.07
CA ALA A 100 8.98 7.28 0.72
C ALA A 100 8.52 6.66 2.05
N ILE A 101 7.54 7.29 2.73
CA ILE A 101 6.92 6.75 3.94
C ILE A 101 6.01 5.57 3.60
N ALA A 102 5.15 5.71 2.58
CA ALA A 102 4.24 4.65 2.14
C ALA A 102 4.98 3.44 1.55
N ARG A 103 6.17 3.66 0.97
CA ARG A 103 7.04 2.62 0.40
C ARG A 103 7.93 1.90 1.41
N GLN A 104 7.89 2.29 2.68
CA GLN A 104 8.74 1.64 3.69
C GLN A 104 8.50 0.13 3.68
N GLY A 105 9.58 -0.66 3.63
CA GLY A 105 9.51 -2.13 3.60
C GLY A 105 9.09 -2.75 2.26
N GLN A 106 8.93 -1.95 1.21
CA GLN A 106 8.64 -2.42 -0.15
C GLN A 106 9.87 -2.26 -1.06
N SER A 107 9.88 -2.97 -2.19
CA SER A 107 10.88 -2.74 -3.24
C SER A 107 10.70 -1.36 -3.86
N LYS A 108 11.81 -0.76 -4.31
CA LYS A 108 11.80 0.50 -5.06
C LYS A 108 10.94 0.44 -6.33
N ASP A 109 10.89 -0.73 -6.97
CA ASP A 109 10.20 -0.93 -8.26
C ASP A 109 8.73 -1.32 -8.06
N LYS A 110 8.27 -1.56 -6.83
CA LYS A 110 6.86 -1.86 -6.55
C LYS A 110 6.05 -0.58 -6.71
N VAL A 111 5.04 -0.58 -7.58
CA VAL A 111 4.16 0.58 -7.74
C VAL A 111 3.22 0.71 -6.53
N ILE A 112 3.17 1.91 -5.93
CA ILE A 112 2.26 2.30 -4.86
C ILE A 112 1.65 3.64 -5.26
N TYR A 113 0.33 3.74 -5.23
CA TYR A 113 -0.40 4.98 -5.43
C TYR A 113 -0.58 5.68 -4.10
N SER A 114 -0.16 6.94 -4.03
CA SER A 114 -0.17 7.74 -2.80
C SER A 114 -0.45 9.22 -3.07
N LYS A 115 -0.47 9.65 -4.33
CA LYS A 115 -0.65 11.03 -4.73
C LYS A 115 -2.08 11.27 -5.18
N TYR A 116 -2.59 12.49 -4.99
CA TYR A 116 -3.91 12.87 -5.51
C TYR A 116 -3.98 12.79 -7.05
N THR A 117 -2.86 12.97 -7.74
CA THR A 117 -2.77 12.77 -9.20
C THR A 117 -3.20 11.37 -9.64
N ASP A 118 -3.08 10.37 -8.75
CA ASP A 118 -3.48 8.99 -9.03
C ASP A 118 -5.00 8.77 -8.87
N LEU A 119 -5.72 9.71 -8.23
CA LEU A 119 -7.18 9.69 -8.06
C LEU A 119 -7.92 10.35 -9.22
N VAL A 120 -7.24 11.22 -9.97
CA VAL A 120 -7.87 11.95 -11.07
C VAL A 120 -8.13 10.97 -12.21
N PRO A 121 -9.37 10.88 -12.73
CA PRO A 121 -9.66 10.01 -13.86
C PRO A 121 -8.87 10.46 -15.08
N LYS A 122 -8.32 9.49 -15.82
CA LYS A 122 -7.71 9.74 -17.12
C LYS A 122 -8.80 9.65 -18.18
N GLU A 123 -8.98 10.73 -18.93
CA GLU A 123 -9.95 10.78 -20.03
C GLU A 123 -9.49 9.90 -21.19
N VAL A 124 -10.38 9.03 -21.68
CA VAL A 124 -10.12 8.21 -22.87
C VAL A 124 -10.66 8.99 -24.08
N MET A 125 -9.76 9.58 -24.87
CA MET A 125 -10.15 10.42 -26.00
C MET A 125 -10.41 9.63 -27.29
N ASN A 126 -9.73 8.50 -27.48
CA ASN A 126 -9.83 7.67 -28.68
C ASN A 126 -9.96 6.19 -28.31
N ALA A 127 -10.74 5.43 -29.10
CA ALA A 127 -10.94 3.99 -28.87
C ALA A 127 -9.71 3.14 -29.27
N ASP A 128 -8.93 3.59 -30.26
CA ASP A 128 -7.76 2.88 -30.79
C ASP A 128 -6.43 3.41 -30.22
N ASP A 129 -6.42 3.80 -28.93
CA ASP A 129 -5.22 4.29 -28.26
C ASP A 129 -4.18 3.16 -28.07
N PRO A 130 -2.94 3.29 -28.59
CA PRO A 130 -1.87 2.31 -28.39
C PRO A 130 -1.57 1.99 -26.93
N ASP A 131 -1.77 2.93 -26.00
CA ASP A 131 -1.49 2.72 -24.57
C ASP A 131 -2.47 1.75 -23.89
N LEU A 132 -3.66 1.58 -24.48
CA LEU A 132 -4.72 0.70 -23.98
C LEU A 132 -4.75 -0.66 -24.69
N GLN A 133 -3.89 -0.87 -25.69
CA GLN A 133 -3.80 -2.14 -26.39
C GLN A 133 -3.18 -3.22 -25.50
N ARG A 134 -3.60 -4.46 -25.72
CA ARG A 134 -2.93 -5.61 -25.11
C ARG A 134 -1.52 -5.71 -25.70
N PRO A 135 -0.54 -6.23 -24.95
CA PRO A 135 0.75 -6.58 -25.51
C PRO A 135 0.62 -7.51 -26.73
N ASP A 136 1.64 -7.51 -27.59
CA ASP A 136 1.67 -8.34 -28.79
C ASP A 136 1.43 -9.83 -28.50
N GLU A 137 0.83 -10.53 -29.45
CA GLU A 137 0.56 -11.97 -29.32
C GLU A 137 1.83 -12.80 -29.08
N GLU A 138 2.96 -12.39 -29.67
CA GLU A 138 4.26 -13.03 -29.45
C GLU A 138 4.76 -12.83 -28.02
N ALA A 139 4.64 -11.62 -27.47
CA ALA A 139 4.99 -11.33 -26.07
C ALA A 139 4.10 -12.12 -25.09
N ILE A 140 2.81 -12.26 -25.40
CA ILE A 140 1.88 -13.08 -24.61
C ILE A 140 2.31 -14.56 -24.62
N LYS A 141 2.66 -15.11 -25.79
CA LYS A 141 3.16 -16.49 -25.91
C LYS A 141 4.46 -16.69 -25.14
N GLU A 142 5.38 -15.73 -25.20
CA GLU A 142 6.63 -15.77 -24.44
C GLU A 142 6.40 -15.75 -22.92
N ILE A 143 5.54 -14.85 -22.43
CA ILE A 143 5.19 -14.74 -21.02
C ILE A 143 4.47 -16.00 -20.55
N THR A 144 3.59 -16.56 -21.37
CA THR A 144 2.86 -17.79 -21.06
C THR A 144 3.82 -18.95 -20.92
N GLU A 145 4.79 -19.10 -21.83
CA GLU A 145 5.79 -20.17 -21.75
C GLU A 145 6.70 -20.01 -20.53
N LYS A 146 7.20 -18.79 -20.27
CA LYS A 146 7.99 -18.50 -19.06
C LYS A 146 7.22 -18.83 -17.78
N THR A 147 5.94 -18.46 -17.74
CA THR A 147 5.08 -18.72 -16.57
C THR A 147 4.77 -20.20 -16.42
N ARG A 148 4.49 -20.91 -17.52
CA ARG A 148 4.25 -22.36 -17.55
C ARG A 148 5.44 -23.12 -16.96
N VAL A 149 6.66 -22.84 -17.46
CA VAL A 149 7.88 -23.50 -16.98
C VAL A 149 8.14 -23.21 -15.49
N ALA A 150 7.90 -21.98 -15.02
CA ALA A 150 8.06 -21.61 -13.62
C ALA A 150 7.03 -22.33 -12.70
N LEU A 151 5.79 -22.47 -13.16
CA LEU A 151 4.75 -23.18 -12.45
C LEU A 151 5.00 -24.69 -12.43
N GLU A 152 5.41 -25.29 -13.55
CA GLU A 152 5.79 -26.71 -13.63
C GLU A 152 6.95 -27.04 -12.67
N LYS A 153 7.94 -26.16 -12.58
CA LYS A 153 9.03 -26.27 -11.59
C LYS A 153 8.53 -26.26 -10.15
N SER A 154 7.54 -25.44 -9.84
CA SER A 154 6.96 -25.39 -8.49
C SER A 154 6.09 -26.61 -8.20
N VAL A 155 5.32 -27.08 -9.20
CA VAL A 155 4.45 -28.25 -9.09
C VAL A 155 5.28 -29.53 -8.91
N SER A 156 6.34 -29.72 -9.69
CA SER A 156 7.24 -30.88 -9.57
C SER A 156 7.84 -31.01 -8.17
N GLN A 157 8.22 -29.89 -7.52
CA GLN A 157 8.69 -29.91 -6.12
C GLN A 157 7.59 -30.37 -5.14
N LYS A 158 6.34 -29.94 -5.37
CA LYS A 158 5.20 -30.36 -4.53
C LYS A 158 4.84 -31.83 -4.74
N VAL A 159 4.84 -32.30 -5.98
CA VAL A 159 4.59 -33.72 -6.34
C VAL A 159 5.69 -34.60 -5.73
N ALA A 160 6.96 -34.20 -5.83
CA ALA A 160 8.07 -34.93 -5.25
C ALA A 160 7.96 -35.09 -3.71
N ALA A 161 7.40 -34.10 -3.02
CA ALA A 161 7.15 -34.18 -1.58
C ALA A 161 5.97 -35.08 -1.21
N ALA A 162 4.98 -35.24 -2.10
CA ALA A 162 3.81 -36.06 -1.89
C ALA A 162 4.05 -37.56 -2.15
N MET A 163 5.07 -37.91 -2.95
CA MET A 163 5.44 -39.31 -3.22
C MET A 163 6.19 -39.91 -2.00
N PRO A 164 5.63 -40.92 -1.29
CA PRO A 164 6.21 -41.45 -0.04
C PRO A 164 7.48 -42.27 -0.23
N VAL A 165 7.59 -42.98 -1.36
CA VAL A 165 8.74 -43.80 -1.71
C VAL A 165 9.47 -43.13 -2.86
N ARG A 166 10.74 -42.78 -2.64
CA ARG A 166 11.59 -42.19 -3.67
C ARG A 166 12.59 -43.23 -4.12
N ALA A 167 12.77 -43.36 -5.44
CA ALA A 167 13.98 -43.98 -5.97
C ALA A 167 15.18 -43.13 -5.51
N ALA A 168 16.32 -43.76 -5.23
CA ALA A 168 17.52 -43.04 -4.82
C ALA A 168 17.90 -42.01 -5.90
N ASP A 169 17.98 -40.74 -5.51
CA ASP A 169 18.34 -39.66 -6.43
C ASP A 169 19.79 -39.88 -6.92
N LYS A 170 20.00 -39.78 -8.23
CA LYS A 170 21.36 -39.80 -8.80
C LYS A 170 22.03 -38.46 -8.48
N LEU A 171 23.16 -38.52 -7.77
CA LEU A 171 23.90 -37.31 -7.38
C LEU A 171 24.38 -36.54 -8.62
N ALA A 172 24.20 -35.23 -8.57
CA ALA A 172 24.75 -34.33 -9.57
C ALA A 172 26.30 -34.35 -9.55
N PRO A 173 26.96 -34.10 -10.69
CA PRO A 173 28.42 -33.99 -10.73
C PRO A 173 28.93 -32.81 -9.90
N ALA A 174 30.19 -32.89 -9.47
CA ALA A 174 30.81 -31.84 -8.65
C ALA A 174 30.85 -30.49 -9.39
N GLN A 175 30.39 -29.43 -8.73
CA GLN A 175 30.35 -28.07 -9.27
C GLN A 175 31.51 -27.23 -8.72
N TYR A 176 32.23 -26.51 -9.59
CA TYR A 176 33.26 -25.57 -9.16
C TYR A 176 32.71 -24.15 -9.17
N ILE A 177 32.80 -23.45 -8.04
CA ILE A 177 32.42 -22.04 -7.91
C ILE A 177 33.65 -21.19 -7.61
N ARG A 178 33.75 -20.04 -8.26
CA ARG A 178 34.79 -19.04 -7.99
C ARG A 178 34.22 -18.02 -7.02
N TYR A 179 34.84 -17.92 -5.84
CA TYR A 179 34.43 -16.99 -4.79
C TYR A 179 35.48 -15.91 -4.57
N THR A 180 35.03 -14.66 -4.58
CA THR A 180 35.85 -13.49 -4.20
C THR A 180 35.42 -13.07 -2.80
N PRO A 181 36.27 -13.26 -1.76
CA PRO A 181 35.97 -12.79 -0.41
C PRO A 181 35.84 -11.27 -0.36
N SER A 182 34.87 -10.78 0.42
CA SER A 182 34.70 -9.35 0.72
C SER A 182 35.78 -8.85 1.68
N GLN A 183 36.16 -9.68 2.66
CA GLN A 183 37.31 -9.43 3.53
C GLN A 183 38.59 -9.85 2.80
N GLN A 184 39.38 -8.87 2.40
CA GLN A 184 40.65 -9.07 1.71
C GLN A 184 41.81 -8.61 2.60
N GLY A 185 42.93 -9.31 2.52
CA GLY A 185 44.17 -8.97 3.19
C GLY A 185 45.26 -9.98 2.84
N VAL A 186 46.52 -9.54 2.86
CA VAL A 186 47.67 -10.39 2.46
C VAL A 186 47.80 -11.63 3.36
N ALA A 187 47.39 -11.52 4.63
CA ALA A 187 47.36 -12.64 5.58
C ALA A 187 46.16 -13.60 5.37
N PHE A 188 45.15 -13.21 4.61
CA PHE A 188 43.98 -14.05 4.32
C PHE A 188 44.13 -14.76 2.97
N ASN A 189 43.58 -15.97 2.88
CA ASN A 189 43.56 -16.77 1.65
C ASN A 189 44.95 -16.91 0.99
N SER A 190 46.01 -16.99 1.81
CA SER A 190 47.41 -17.09 1.40
C SER A 190 47.82 -16.02 0.37
N GLY A 191 47.27 -14.81 0.48
CA GLY A 191 47.53 -13.69 -0.44
C GLY A 191 46.75 -13.74 -1.75
N ALA A 192 45.94 -14.78 -2.00
CA ALA A 192 45.11 -14.88 -3.19
C ALA A 192 43.81 -14.07 -3.05
N LYS A 193 43.45 -13.32 -4.10
CA LYS A 193 42.22 -12.51 -4.13
C LYS A 193 40.94 -13.34 -4.26
N GLN A 194 41.04 -14.56 -4.77
CA GLN A 194 39.91 -15.44 -5.04
C GLN A 194 40.23 -16.86 -4.60
N ARG A 195 39.20 -17.66 -4.37
CA ARG A 195 39.31 -19.11 -4.14
C ARG A 195 38.30 -19.85 -4.99
N VAL A 196 38.68 -21.03 -5.46
CA VAL A 196 37.80 -21.94 -6.18
C VAL A 196 37.35 -23.02 -5.21
N ILE A 197 36.04 -23.21 -5.09
CA ILE A 197 35.43 -24.17 -4.17
C ILE A 197 34.76 -25.25 -5.01
N ARG A 198 35.07 -26.50 -4.70
CA ARG A 198 34.39 -27.67 -5.27
C ARG A 198 33.20 -28.03 -4.38
N MET A 199 32.00 -27.79 -4.85
CA MET A 199 30.75 -28.17 -4.21
C MET A 199 30.36 -29.58 -4.65
N VAL A 200 30.10 -30.46 -3.68
CA VAL A 200 29.59 -31.82 -3.91
C VAL A 200 28.38 -32.01 -3.01
N GLU A 201 27.27 -32.47 -3.58
CA GLU A 201 26.07 -32.79 -2.81
C GLU A 201 26.32 -34.05 -1.97
N MET A 202 26.03 -33.97 -0.66
CA MET A 202 26.21 -35.11 0.24
C MET A 202 25.14 -36.15 -0.05
N GLN A 203 25.56 -37.40 -0.25
CA GLN A 203 24.64 -38.51 -0.49
C GLN A 203 23.65 -38.66 0.67
N LYS A 204 22.35 -38.64 0.34
CA LYS A 204 21.28 -38.80 1.30
C LYS A 204 20.91 -40.28 1.43
N ASP A 205 20.80 -40.76 2.67
CA ASP A 205 20.35 -42.13 2.96
C ASP A 205 18.84 -42.26 2.68
N PRO A 206 18.42 -43.19 1.79
CA PRO A 206 17.00 -43.42 1.51
C PRO A 206 16.21 -43.98 2.70
N MET A 207 16.87 -44.57 3.71
CA MET A 207 16.25 -45.11 4.93
C MET A 207 16.23 -44.11 6.09
N GLU A 208 16.81 -42.92 5.93
CA GLU A 208 16.84 -41.93 6.98
C GLU A 208 15.48 -41.23 7.15
N PRO A 209 14.85 -41.28 8.35
CA PRO A 209 13.61 -40.57 8.61
C PRO A 209 13.80 -39.04 8.66
N PRO A 210 12.71 -38.24 8.63
CA PRO A 210 12.81 -36.78 8.77
C PRO A 210 13.53 -36.34 10.05
N ARG A 211 14.61 -35.57 9.89
CA ARG A 211 15.52 -35.18 10.99
C ARG A 211 14.91 -34.23 12.04
N PHE A 212 13.96 -33.38 11.66
CA PHE A 212 13.45 -32.29 12.50
C PHE A 212 11.92 -32.30 12.61
N LYS A 213 11.41 -31.79 13.74
CA LYS A 213 9.99 -31.58 13.97
C LYS A 213 9.49 -30.33 13.21
N ILE A 214 8.67 -30.53 12.18
CA ILE A 214 8.14 -29.45 11.32
C ILE A 214 6.83 -28.86 11.87
N ASN A 215 6.18 -29.52 12.82
CA ASN A 215 4.87 -29.14 13.37
C ASN A 215 4.87 -27.94 14.34
N LYS A 216 5.98 -27.17 14.41
CA LYS A 216 6.05 -25.96 15.23
C LYS A 216 5.15 -24.87 14.61
N LYS A 217 3.99 -24.63 15.23
CA LYS A 217 3.07 -23.58 14.82
C LYS A 217 3.59 -22.22 15.31
N ILE A 218 3.82 -21.31 14.37
CA ILE A 218 4.21 -19.92 14.63
C ILE A 218 3.05 -18.98 14.24
N PRO A 219 2.86 -17.85 14.94
CA PRO A 219 1.89 -16.85 14.50
C PRO A 219 2.24 -16.33 13.11
N ARG A 220 1.24 -15.86 12.37
CA ARG A 220 1.47 -15.22 11.08
C ARG A 220 2.36 -14.00 11.30
N GLY A 221 3.38 -13.84 10.46
CA GLY A 221 4.21 -12.64 10.45
C GLY A 221 3.39 -11.38 10.15
N PRO A 222 3.96 -10.18 10.35
CA PRO A 222 3.30 -8.94 9.97
C PRO A 222 2.95 -8.95 8.47
N PRO A 223 1.81 -8.37 8.07
CA PRO A 223 1.50 -8.21 6.66
C PRO A 223 2.50 -7.24 6.01
N SER A 224 2.45 -7.16 4.68
CA SER A 224 3.11 -6.06 3.98
C SER A 224 2.59 -4.72 4.51
N PRO A 225 3.46 -3.69 4.64
CA PRO A 225 3.08 -2.33 5.00
C PRO A 225 1.79 -1.88 4.29
N PRO A 226 0.85 -1.27 5.03
CA PRO A 226 -0.47 -0.96 4.49
C PRO A 226 -0.37 0.02 3.33
N ALA A 227 -1.09 -0.27 2.26
CA ALA A 227 -1.18 0.65 1.13
C ALA A 227 -2.00 1.90 1.52
N PRO A 228 -1.66 3.08 0.97
CA PRO A 228 -2.49 4.28 1.13
C PRO A 228 -3.92 4.04 0.65
N VAL A 229 -4.88 4.56 1.42
CA VAL A 229 -6.31 4.39 1.12
C VAL A 229 -6.77 5.53 0.22
N MET A 230 -7.01 5.21 -1.05
CA MET A 230 -7.36 6.18 -2.10
C MET A 230 -8.89 6.33 -2.24
N HIS A 231 -9.55 6.79 -1.17
CA HIS A 231 -11.00 7.04 -1.19
C HIS A 231 -11.33 8.41 -1.77
N SER A 232 -12.55 8.55 -2.30
CA SER A 232 -13.16 9.86 -2.49
C SER A 232 -13.33 10.58 -1.14
N PRO A 233 -13.52 11.90 -1.13
CA PRO A 233 -13.92 12.62 0.07
C PRO A 233 -15.12 11.94 0.75
N SER A 234 -15.11 11.90 2.09
CA SER A 234 -16.19 11.27 2.85
C SER A 234 -17.51 11.98 2.59
N ARG A 235 -18.56 11.20 2.29
CA ARG A 235 -19.91 11.75 2.17
C ARG A 235 -20.38 12.21 3.55
N LYS A 236 -21.06 13.36 3.59
CA LYS A 236 -21.60 13.91 4.84
C LYS A 236 -22.81 13.08 5.26
N MET A 237 -22.66 12.30 6.33
CA MET A 237 -23.75 11.52 6.92
C MET A 237 -24.75 12.45 7.61
N THR A 238 -26.04 12.28 7.34
CA THR A 238 -27.08 13.01 8.08
C THR A 238 -27.49 12.23 9.33
N VAL A 239 -27.94 12.93 10.38
CA VAL A 239 -28.43 12.28 11.62
C VAL A 239 -29.64 11.38 11.32
N LYS A 240 -30.50 11.80 10.39
CA LYS A 240 -31.65 11.02 9.94
C LYS A 240 -31.22 9.68 9.33
N GLU A 241 -30.28 9.70 8.39
CA GLU A 241 -29.74 8.50 7.76
C GLU A 241 -29.12 7.58 8.82
N GLN A 242 -28.32 8.12 9.73
CA GLN A 242 -27.72 7.33 10.81
C GLN A 242 -28.76 6.65 11.72
N GLN A 243 -29.90 7.32 11.99
CA GLN A 243 -30.99 6.75 12.79
C GLN A 243 -31.77 5.68 12.02
N GLU A 244 -31.99 5.87 10.72
CA GLU A 244 -32.67 4.91 9.85
C GLU A 244 -31.88 3.60 9.73
N TRP A 245 -30.55 3.69 9.72
CA TRP A 245 -29.65 2.54 9.73
C TRP A 245 -29.39 1.95 11.13
N LYS A 246 -30.07 2.42 12.18
CA LYS A 246 -29.94 1.85 13.53
C LYS A 246 -30.68 0.53 13.62
N ILE A 247 -29.92 -0.57 13.52
CA ILE A 247 -30.46 -1.93 13.59
C ILE A 247 -30.92 -2.23 15.04
N PRO A 248 -32.20 -2.60 15.26
CA PRO A 248 -32.68 -3.02 16.57
C PRO A 248 -32.00 -4.31 17.06
N PRO A 249 -31.84 -4.50 18.40
CA PRO A 249 -31.27 -5.72 18.93
C PRO A 249 -32.16 -6.94 18.61
N CYS A 250 -31.53 -8.05 18.24
CA CYS A 250 -32.25 -9.29 17.96
C CYS A 250 -32.65 -9.97 19.28
N ILE A 251 -33.94 -9.98 19.59
CA ILE A 251 -34.51 -10.72 20.71
C ILE A 251 -35.15 -11.99 20.15
N SER A 252 -34.48 -13.12 20.35
CA SER A 252 -34.96 -14.39 19.79
C SER A 252 -35.87 -15.14 20.76
N ASN A 253 -36.90 -15.80 20.22
CA ASN A 253 -37.80 -16.67 21.00
C ASN A 253 -37.20 -18.05 21.34
N TRP A 254 -36.03 -18.39 20.76
CA TRP A 254 -35.41 -19.72 20.89
C TRP A 254 -34.10 -19.73 21.67
N LYS A 255 -33.25 -18.71 21.49
CA LYS A 255 -31.89 -18.65 22.02
C LYS A 255 -31.68 -17.39 22.85
N ASN A 256 -31.25 -17.61 24.10
CA ASN A 256 -30.76 -16.56 24.99
C ASN A 256 -29.41 -17.02 25.56
N ALA A 257 -28.35 -16.88 24.76
CA ALA A 257 -27.04 -17.45 25.08
C ALA A 257 -26.43 -16.92 26.39
N LYS A 258 -26.73 -15.66 26.74
CA LYS A 258 -26.22 -15.00 27.94
C LYS A 258 -27.21 -15.01 29.12
N GLY A 259 -28.37 -15.64 28.97
CA GLY A 259 -29.36 -15.77 30.03
C GLY A 259 -29.95 -14.44 30.52
N TYR A 260 -30.01 -13.41 29.67
CA TYR A 260 -30.57 -12.11 30.08
C TYR A 260 -32.05 -12.21 30.45
N THR A 261 -32.43 -11.53 31.54
CA THR A 261 -33.85 -11.35 31.90
C THR A 261 -34.44 -10.24 31.04
N ILE A 262 -35.23 -10.62 30.04
CA ILE A 262 -35.86 -9.68 29.10
C ILE A 262 -37.33 -9.50 29.53
N PRO A 263 -37.80 -8.26 29.73
CA PRO A 263 -39.19 -8.01 30.06
C PRO A 263 -40.11 -8.46 28.91
N LEU A 264 -41.33 -8.86 29.25
CA LEU A 264 -42.25 -9.52 28.31
C LEU A 264 -42.60 -8.63 27.11
N ASP A 265 -42.73 -7.31 27.32
CA ASP A 265 -43.01 -6.34 26.26
C ASP A 265 -41.92 -6.35 25.18
N LYS A 266 -40.64 -6.38 25.57
CA LYS A 266 -39.51 -6.42 24.63
C LYS A 266 -39.32 -7.80 24.01
N ARG A 267 -39.68 -8.88 24.71
CA ARG A 267 -39.64 -10.24 24.16
C ARG A 267 -40.66 -10.44 23.04
N LEU A 268 -41.83 -9.83 23.16
CA LEU A 268 -42.89 -9.89 22.14
C LEU A 268 -42.79 -8.76 21.11
N ALA A 269 -41.95 -7.74 21.33
CA ALA A 269 -41.87 -6.56 20.46
C ALA A 269 -41.45 -6.85 19.01
N ALA A 270 -40.63 -7.89 18.80
CA ALA A 270 -40.20 -8.29 17.45
C ALA A 270 -41.22 -9.21 16.76
N ASP A 271 -42.32 -9.54 17.43
CA ASP A 271 -43.32 -10.48 16.95
C ASP A 271 -44.40 -9.76 16.13
N GLY A 272 -44.30 -9.90 14.81
CA GLY A 272 -45.24 -9.30 13.86
C GLY A 272 -46.65 -9.90 13.87
N ARG A 273 -46.94 -10.90 14.73
CA ARG A 273 -48.28 -11.52 14.83
C ARG A 273 -49.39 -10.49 15.11
N GLY A 274 -49.09 -9.40 15.82
CA GLY A 274 -50.04 -8.31 16.06
C GLY A 274 -50.34 -7.41 14.84
N LEU A 275 -49.50 -7.45 13.80
CA LEU A 275 -49.73 -6.76 12.53
C LEU A 275 -50.52 -7.62 11.53
N GLN A 276 -50.68 -8.92 11.80
CA GLN A 276 -51.45 -9.83 10.95
C GLN A 276 -52.93 -9.78 11.32
N THR A 277 -53.77 -9.27 10.41
CA THR A 277 -55.22 -9.37 10.56
C THR A 277 -55.71 -10.72 10.02
N VAL A 278 -56.49 -11.43 10.83
CA VAL A 278 -57.13 -12.68 10.40
C VAL A 278 -58.37 -12.32 9.59
N HIS A 279 -58.32 -12.57 8.28
CA HIS A 279 -59.47 -12.36 7.39
C HIS A 279 -60.24 -13.68 7.23
N ILE A 280 -61.55 -13.65 7.47
CA ILE A 280 -62.44 -14.80 7.27
C ILE A 280 -63.28 -14.54 6.02
N ASN A 281 -63.32 -15.52 5.12
CA ASN A 281 -64.10 -15.41 3.89
C ASN A 281 -65.61 -15.58 4.18
N GLU A 282 -66.46 -14.71 3.64
CA GLU A 282 -67.92 -14.78 3.78
C GLU A 282 -68.54 -16.08 3.25
N ASN A 283 -67.83 -16.79 2.36
CA ASN A 283 -68.26 -18.11 1.87
C ASN A 283 -68.32 -19.15 2.99
N PHE A 284 -67.57 -18.99 4.09
CA PHE A 284 -67.71 -19.86 5.26
C PHE A 284 -69.09 -19.73 5.90
N ALA A 285 -69.65 -18.52 5.96
CA ALA A 285 -71.01 -18.32 6.46
C ALA A 285 -72.05 -18.95 5.52
N LYS A 286 -71.91 -18.72 4.21
CA LYS A 286 -72.81 -19.32 3.19
C LYS A 286 -72.77 -20.86 3.23
N LEU A 287 -71.59 -21.45 3.39
CA LEU A 287 -71.43 -22.91 3.50
C LEU A 287 -72.04 -23.45 4.79
N ALA A 288 -71.82 -22.80 5.93
CA ALA A 288 -72.38 -23.20 7.21
C ALA A 288 -73.91 -23.16 7.19
N GLU A 289 -74.50 -22.11 6.62
CA GLU A 289 -75.95 -22.00 6.44
C GLU A 289 -76.49 -23.06 5.48
N ALA A 290 -75.82 -23.30 4.35
CA ALA A 290 -76.23 -24.33 3.40
C ALA A 290 -76.23 -25.73 4.04
N LEU A 291 -75.21 -26.07 4.82
CA LEU A 291 -75.13 -27.34 5.54
C LEU A 291 -76.20 -27.45 6.64
N TYR A 292 -76.47 -26.37 7.39
CA TYR A 292 -77.54 -26.36 8.40
C TYR A 292 -78.93 -26.57 7.78
N ILE A 293 -79.19 -25.95 6.62
CA ILE A 293 -80.42 -26.15 5.87
C ILE A 293 -80.53 -27.59 5.34
N ALA A 294 -79.41 -28.17 4.89
CA ALA A 294 -79.37 -29.55 4.42
C ALA A 294 -79.69 -30.55 5.56
N ASP A 295 -79.08 -30.37 6.74
CA ASP A 295 -79.30 -31.23 7.92
C ASP A 295 -80.78 -31.22 8.36
N ARG A 296 -81.38 -30.03 8.45
CA ARG A 296 -82.82 -29.87 8.79
C ARG A 296 -83.78 -30.49 7.78
N LYS A 297 -83.35 -30.73 6.54
CA LYS A 297 -84.17 -31.36 5.51
C LYS A 297 -84.00 -32.88 5.44
N VAL A 298 -82.92 -33.41 6.03
CA VAL A 298 -82.59 -34.84 6.02
C VAL A 298 -83.05 -35.53 7.31
N GLY A 299 -83.16 -34.80 8.43
CA GLY A 299 -83.87 -35.24 9.64
C GLY A 299 -85.37 -34.99 9.58
#